data_AF-A0A8T4ZU61-F1
#
_entry.id   AF-A0A8T4ZU61-F1
#
_cell.length_a   1.000
_cell.length_b   1.000
_cell.length_c   1.000
_cell.angle_alpha   90.00
_cell.angle_beta   90.00
_cell.angle_gamma   90.00
#
_symmetry.space_group_name_H-M   'P 1'
#
loop_
_entity.id
_entity.type
_entity.pdbx_description
1 polymer ?
#
loop_
_entity_poly.entity_id
_entity_poly.type
_entity_poly.pdbx_seq_one_letter_code
_entity_poly.pdbx_strand_id
1 'polypeptide(L)'
;MRRILRNNRGQIILALAIIMSIVVLSVSFSVYQMNAGRRLLKYEPAKEVVLAVTSDFERALAVALRDASLKFNETYENDAVNAENAANIVGGNALLKWMRSAVTAYSHLGAEMEIRDKKFEFIGYWNGTMGISSASAGFSMDVEAYGFKGWIGKSEKMVMLTIFPDTINKANNSATLVFSMLDNGKPVPNLTPSLLKVYAWNESLSKWDPAASINIEYLGGGYYLLSFSPIDEDRFGVKLRAITPKDRIIVSARYIEGIRSQEDWGTLYLGVTEDERNYEQLLPNHLLWWNPGPRQVTWVISKAHPTREVSSPTIPEGRVINTSNNINITLYVQPSPPNKPVTINIKVYFKYGVTEYPVAEVNGYRIDKGEGYYIIITPNLYKDVNAGAGFGVIPSGSIVYLRVELVDLWATLHIIYRESKIILSDPPQT
;
A
#
# COMPACT_ATOMS: atom_id res chain seq x y z
N MET A 1 50.34 -49.63 71.98
CA MET A 1 50.65 -48.92 70.71
C MET A 1 50.03 -49.68 69.54
N ARG A 2 48.87 -49.26 69.02
CA ARG A 2 48.27 -49.83 67.78
C ARG A 2 48.53 -48.86 66.63
N ARG A 3 49.33 -49.30 65.65
CA ARG A 3 49.58 -48.59 64.38
C ARG A 3 48.27 -48.51 63.59
N ILE A 4 47.75 -47.31 63.40
CA ILE A 4 46.71 -47.01 62.41
C ILE A 4 47.40 -47.05 61.04
N LEU A 5 47.28 -48.18 60.33
CA LEU A 5 47.65 -48.28 58.92
C LEU A 5 46.66 -47.43 58.12
N ARG A 6 47.13 -46.25 57.73
CA ARG A 6 46.42 -45.23 56.95
C ARG A 6 46.02 -45.82 55.58
N ASN A 7 44.74 -46.08 55.37
CA ASN A 7 44.21 -46.68 54.15
C ASN A 7 44.08 -45.61 53.04
N ASN A 8 45.21 -45.17 52.48
CA ASN A 8 45.29 -44.09 51.48
C ASN A 8 44.69 -44.44 50.12
N ARG A 9 44.34 -45.72 49.86
CA ARG A 9 43.85 -46.19 48.55
C ARG A 9 42.50 -45.58 48.17
N GLY A 10 41.59 -45.41 49.13
CA GLY A 10 40.27 -44.80 48.87
C GLY A 10 40.35 -43.31 48.53
N GLN A 11 41.26 -42.57 49.18
CA GLN A 11 41.49 -41.15 48.89
C GLN A 11 42.15 -40.94 47.51
N ILE A 12 43.03 -41.85 47.09
CA ILE A 12 43.63 -41.83 45.75
C ILE A 12 42.57 -42.08 44.67
N ILE A 13 41.65 -43.03 44.87
CA ILE A 13 40.56 -43.30 43.93
C ILE A 13 39.61 -42.10 43.82
N LEU A 14 39.26 -41.46 44.95
CA LEU A 14 38.43 -40.27 44.96
C LEU A 14 39.11 -39.09 44.24
N ALA A 15 40.40 -38.87 44.48
CA ALA A 15 41.17 -37.84 43.80
C ALA A 15 41.23 -38.08 42.28
N LEU A 16 41.46 -39.33 41.86
CA LEU A 16 41.43 -39.72 40.45
C LEU A 16 40.06 -39.51 39.80
N ALA A 17 38.98 -39.85 40.51
CA ALA A 17 37.62 -39.66 40.01
C ALA A 17 37.28 -38.17 39.83
N ILE A 18 37.71 -37.31 40.78
CA ILE A 18 37.52 -35.85 40.69
C ILE A 18 38.34 -35.27 39.54
N ILE A 19 39.61 -35.67 39.40
CA ILE A 19 40.47 -35.23 38.29
C ILE A 19 39.87 -35.65 36.95
N MET A 20 39.41 -36.91 36.81
CA MET A 20 38.73 -37.35 35.59
C MET A 20 37.46 -36.57 35.31
N SER A 21 36.66 -36.25 36.34
CA SER A 21 35.44 -35.45 36.18
C SER A 21 35.76 -34.04 35.68
N ILE A 22 36.78 -33.39 36.25
CA ILE A 22 37.23 -32.06 35.83
C ILE A 22 37.73 -32.08 34.38
N VAL A 23 38.51 -33.10 33.99
CA VAL A 23 39.00 -33.25 32.61
C VAL A 23 37.85 -33.43 31.62
N VAL A 24 36.88 -34.30 31.93
CA VAL A 24 35.71 -34.55 31.07
C VAL A 24 34.85 -33.29 30.93
N LEU A 25 34.61 -32.55 32.03
CA LEU A 25 33.90 -31.27 32.00
C LEU A 25 34.66 -30.22 31.17
N SER A 26 35.98 -30.15 31.30
CA SER A 26 36.82 -29.20 30.55
C SER A 26 36.79 -29.50 29.04
N VAL A 27 36.92 -30.77 28.64
CA VAL A 27 36.80 -31.18 27.24
C VAL A 27 35.40 -30.91 26.70
N SER A 28 34.35 -31.25 27.47
CA SER A 28 32.96 -31.01 27.07
C SER A 28 32.67 -29.53 26.87
N PHE A 29 33.15 -28.68 27.77
CA PHE A 29 33.02 -27.23 27.68
C PHE A 29 33.80 -26.66 26.48
N SER A 30 35.01 -27.17 26.22
CA SER A 30 35.81 -26.76 25.06
C SER A 30 35.14 -27.14 23.73
N VAL A 31 34.61 -28.37 23.62
CA VAL A 31 33.83 -28.82 22.45
C VAL A 31 32.57 -27.98 22.28
N TYR A 32 31.89 -27.63 23.37
CA TYR A 32 30.74 -26.72 23.32
C TYR A 32 31.12 -25.33 22.80
N GLN A 33 32.19 -24.72 23.34
CA GLN A 33 32.67 -23.41 22.87
C GLN A 33 33.12 -23.44 21.41
N MET A 34 33.84 -24.49 20.98
CA MET A 34 34.24 -24.66 19.58
C MET A 34 33.03 -24.80 18.66
N ASN A 35 32.00 -25.55 19.07
CA ASN A 35 30.77 -25.69 18.29
C ASN A 35 29.97 -24.38 18.24
N ALA A 36 29.87 -23.66 19.36
CA ALA A 36 29.22 -22.34 19.41
C ALA A 36 29.97 -21.33 18.53
N GLY A 37 31.29 -21.26 18.63
CA GLY A 37 32.16 -20.42 17.80
C GLY A 37 32.05 -20.77 16.32
N ARG A 38 32.04 -22.06 15.96
CA ARG A 38 31.87 -22.51 14.57
C ARG A 38 30.49 -22.14 14.00
N ARG A 39 29.44 -22.10 14.82
CA ARG A 39 28.11 -21.62 14.40
C ARG A 39 28.09 -20.11 14.20
N LEU A 40 28.72 -19.35 15.10
CA LEU A 40 28.85 -17.89 14.98
C LEU A 40 29.64 -17.49 13.73
N LEU A 41 30.78 -18.14 13.47
CA LEU A 41 31.63 -17.89 12.29
C LEU A 41 30.94 -18.20 10.96
N LYS A 42 29.92 -19.07 10.93
CA LYS A 42 29.09 -19.31 9.74
C LYS A 42 27.92 -18.34 9.62
N TYR A 43 27.39 -17.86 10.75
CA TYR A 43 26.23 -16.99 10.80
C TYR A 43 26.55 -15.55 10.38
N GLU A 44 27.66 -14.98 10.86
CA GLU A 44 28.02 -13.59 10.52
C GLU A 44 28.20 -13.36 9.01
N PRO A 45 28.97 -14.18 8.27
CA PRO A 45 29.12 -14.01 6.82
C PRO A 45 27.81 -14.21 6.05
N ALA A 46 26.98 -15.16 6.46
CA ALA A 46 25.68 -15.39 5.85
C ALA A 46 24.74 -14.18 6.04
N LYS A 47 24.73 -13.62 7.26
CA LYS A 47 23.95 -12.43 7.60
C LYS A 47 24.37 -11.23 6.74
N GLU A 48 25.67 -11.01 6.57
CA GLU A 48 26.17 -9.89 5.75
C GLU A 48 25.72 -10.00 4.30
N VAL A 49 25.86 -11.18 3.69
CA VAL A 49 25.41 -11.44 2.31
C VAL A 49 23.91 -11.17 2.17
N VAL A 50 23.12 -11.72 3.07
CA VAL A 50 21.66 -11.61 3.04
C VAL A 50 21.19 -10.17 3.24
N LEU A 51 21.80 -9.42 4.15
CA LEU A 51 21.49 -8.00 4.36
C LEU A 51 21.92 -7.15 3.17
N ALA A 52 23.08 -7.43 2.57
CA ALA A 52 23.53 -6.75 1.37
C ALA A 52 22.55 -6.97 0.20
N VAL A 53 22.13 -8.22 -0.03
CA VAL A 53 21.13 -8.56 -1.05
C VAL A 53 19.79 -7.90 -0.75
N THR A 54 19.34 -7.89 0.50
CA THR A 54 18.07 -7.26 0.90
C THR A 54 18.10 -5.75 0.63
N SER A 55 19.21 -5.08 0.95
CA SER A 55 19.39 -3.65 0.66
C SER A 55 19.47 -3.35 -0.85
N ASP A 56 20.07 -4.25 -1.62
CA ASP A 56 20.15 -4.13 -3.07
C ASP A 56 18.80 -4.40 -3.73
N PHE A 57 17.97 -5.28 -3.16
CA PHE A 57 16.63 -5.57 -3.66
C PHE A 57 15.71 -4.35 -3.68
N GLU A 58 15.78 -3.48 -2.66
CA GLU A 58 15.00 -2.23 -2.64
C GLU A 58 15.37 -1.32 -3.82
N ARG A 59 16.66 -1.24 -4.15
CA ARG A 59 17.16 -0.49 -5.30
C ARG A 59 16.73 -1.13 -6.61
N ALA A 60 16.79 -2.46 -6.70
CA ALA A 60 16.32 -3.20 -7.86
C ALA A 60 14.82 -3.00 -8.09
N LEU A 61 14.02 -2.95 -7.03
CA LEU A 61 12.58 -2.70 -7.11
C LEU A 61 12.29 -1.28 -7.61
N ALA A 62 13.04 -0.28 -7.15
CA ALA A 62 12.92 1.08 -7.66
C ALA A 62 13.27 1.18 -9.17
N VAL A 63 14.33 0.48 -9.60
CA VAL A 63 14.70 0.38 -11.03
C VAL A 63 13.61 -0.33 -11.83
N ALA A 64 13.03 -1.40 -11.30
CA ALA A 64 11.95 -2.12 -11.96
C ALA A 64 10.68 -1.25 -12.09
N LEU A 65 10.33 -0.49 -11.05
CA LEU A 65 9.20 0.44 -11.10
C LEU A 65 9.46 1.59 -12.08
N ARG A 66 10.70 2.11 -12.14
CA ARG A 66 11.10 3.10 -13.16
C ARG A 66 10.80 2.57 -14.56
N ASP A 67 11.30 1.38 -14.89
CA ASP A 67 11.14 0.79 -16.23
C ASP A 67 9.67 0.45 -16.53
N ALA A 68 8.93 -0.06 -15.54
CA ALA A 68 7.50 -0.32 -15.65
C ALA A 68 6.69 0.96 -15.88
N SER A 69 6.94 2.01 -15.09
CA SER A 69 6.24 3.30 -15.21
C SER A 69 6.52 4.00 -16.54
N LEU A 70 7.75 3.87 -17.05
CA LEU A 70 8.09 4.33 -18.39
C LEU A 70 7.27 3.59 -19.44
N LYS A 71 7.22 2.25 -19.37
CA LYS A 71 6.47 1.45 -20.32
C LYS A 71 4.96 1.72 -20.26
N PHE A 72 4.42 1.88 -19.05
CA PHE A 72 3.04 2.27 -18.83
C PHE A 72 2.76 3.60 -19.53
N ASN A 73 3.59 4.61 -19.27
CA ASN A 73 3.47 5.94 -19.87
C ASN A 73 3.50 5.92 -21.42
N GLU A 74 4.35 5.10 -22.03
CA GLU A 74 4.43 4.97 -23.49
C GLU A 74 3.20 4.28 -24.11
N THR A 75 2.58 3.38 -23.36
CA THR A 75 1.50 2.52 -23.89
C THR A 75 0.12 3.09 -23.59
N TYR A 76 -0.05 3.74 -22.44
CA TYR A 76 -1.34 4.15 -21.91
C TYR A 76 -2.17 5.03 -22.86
N GLU A 77 -1.55 5.98 -23.56
CA GLU A 77 -2.29 6.87 -24.46
C GLU A 77 -2.85 6.16 -25.70
N ASN A 78 -2.23 5.05 -26.12
CA ASN A 78 -2.62 4.31 -27.32
C ASN A 78 -3.43 3.03 -27.00
N ASP A 79 -3.15 2.41 -25.86
CA ASP A 79 -3.74 1.13 -25.44
C ASP A 79 -3.78 1.05 -23.91
N ALA A 80 -4.71 1.81 -23.32
CA ALA A 80 -4.90 1.86 -21.87
C ALA A 80 -5.19 0.49 -21.26
N VAL A 81 -5.90 -0.39 -21.98
CA VAL A 81 -6.28 -1.73 -21.51
C VAL A 81 -5.05 -2.62 -21.32
N ASN A 82 -4.07 -2.55 -22.23
CA ASN A 82 -2.87 -3.40 -22.15
C ASN A 82 -1.67 -2.72 -21.49
N ALA A 83 -1.75 -1.42 -21.17
CA ALA A 83 -0.62 -0.67 -20.60
C ALA A 83 -0.11 -1.27 -19.29
N GLU A 84 -1.00 -1.70 -18.39
CA GLU A 84 -0.60 -2.34 -17.12
C GLU A 84 0.09 -3.69 -17.36
N ASN A 85 -0.43 -4.51 -18.27
CA ASN A 85 0.16 -5.79 -18.61
C ASN A 85 1.57 -5.61 -19.19
N ALA A 86 1.74 -4.65 -20.11
CA ALA A 86 3.03 -4.32 -20.70
C ALA A 86 4.04 -3.83 -19.64
N ALA A 87 3.59 -2.97 -18.73
CA ALA A 87 4.40 -2.48 -17.63
C ALA A 87 4.82 -3.59 -16.65
N ASN A 88 3.90 -4.49 -16.29
CA ASN A 88 4.18 -5.64 -15.43
C ASN A 88 5.22 -6.58 -16.04
N ILE A 89 5.18 -6.80 -17.36
CA ILE A 89 6.18 -7.61 -18.08
C ILE A 89 7.56 -6.94 -18.00
N VAL A 90 7.64 -5.64 -18.30
CA VAL A 90 8.93 -4.91 -18.30
C VAL A 90 9.52 -4.82 -16.89
N GLY A 91 8.73 -4.45 -15.88
CA GLY A 91 9.16 -4.41 -14.48
C GLY A 91 9.59 -5.80 -13.97
N GLY A 92 8.80 -6.84 -14.28
CA GLY A 92 9.15 -8.22 -13.93
C GLY A 92 10.46 -8.68 -14.56
N ASN A 93 10.72 -8.32 -15.82
CA ASN A 93 11.98 -8.62 -16.50
C ASN A 93 13.18 -7.90 -15.86
N ALA A 94 13.01 -6.65 -15.41
CA ALA A 94 14.06 -5.92 -14.69
C ALA A 94 14.44 -6.63 -13.38
N LEU A 95 13.44 -7.06 -12.58
CA LEU A 95 13.69 -7.82 -11.35
C LEU A 95 14.37 -9.17 -11.63
N LEU A 96 13.93 -9.90 -12.66
CA LEU A 96 14.56 -11.17 -13.04
C LEU A 96 16.03 -11.00 -13.47
N LYS A 97 16.36 -9.91 -14.19
CA LYS A 97 17.75 -9.58 -14.54
C LYS A 97 18.60 -9.28 -13.31
N TRP A 98 18.04 -8.55 -12.34
CA TRP A 98 18.71 -8.31 -11.06
C TRP A 98 18.96 -9.63 -10.30
N MET A 99 17.94 -10.48 -10.16
CA MET A 99 18.07 -11.78 -9.47
C MET A 99 19.16 -12.64 -10.10
N ARG A 100 19.20 -12.75 -11.44
CA ARG A 100 20.26 -13.48 -12.14
C ARG A 100 21.65 -12.91 -11.85
N SER A 101 21.77 -11.58 -11.83
CA SER A 101 23.03 -10.90 -11.48
C SER A 101 23.44 -11.18 -10.03
N ALA A 102 22.50 -11.11 -9.09
CA ALA A 102 22.74 -11.40 -7.67
C ALA A 102 23.18 -12.85 -7.45
N VAL A 103 22.45 -13.83 -8.01
CA VAL A 103 22.82 -15.25 -7.95
C VAL A 103 24.20 -15.49 -8.57
N THR A 104 24.51 -14.84 -9.69
CA THR A 104 25.83 -14.97 -10.33
C THR A 104 26.94 -14.42 -9.44
N ALA A 105 26.74 -13.24 -8.84
CA ALA A 105 27.72 -12.60 -7.95
C ALA A 105 28.03 -13.46 -6.71
N TYR A 106 27.04 -14.16 -6.17
CA TYR A 106 27.16 -15.02 -5.00
C TYR A 106 27.21 -16.53 -5.34
N SER A 107 27.46 -16.89 -6.60
CA SER A 107 27.48 -18.28 -7.07
C SER A 107 28.52 -19.15 -6.35
N HIS A 108 29.67 -18.58 -6.00
CA HIS A 108 30.73 -19.25 -5.23
C HIS A 108 30.30 -19.64 -3.80
N LEU A 109 29.18 -19.11 -3.31
CA LEU A 109 28.60 -19.45 -2.00
C LEU A 109 27.44 -20.45 -2.10
N GLY A 110 27.10 -20.93 -3.32
CA GLY A 110 25.89 -21.71 -3.55
C GLY A 110 24.64 -20.92 -3.21
N ALA A 111 24.59 -19.66 -3.64
CA ALA A 111 23.43 -18.80 -3.44
C ALA A 111 22.30 -19.18 -4.39
N GLU A 112 21.12 -19.47 -3.84
CA GLU A 112 19.90 -19.71 -4.59
C GLU A 112 18.88 -18.63 -4.26
N MET A 113 18.14 -18.16 -5.27
CA MET A 113 17.18 -17.08 -5.10
C MET A 113 15.96 -17.25 -5.99
N GLU A 114 14.80 -16.85 -5.48
CA GLU A 114 13.54 -16.82 -6.21
C GLU A 114 12.80 -15.51 -5.91
N ILE A 115 12.18 -14.89 -6.94
CA ILE A 115 11.29 -13.74 -6.77
C ILE A 115 9.84 -14.21 -6.75
N ARG A 116 9.05 -13.73 -5.79
CA ARG A 116 7.64 -14.05 -5.59
C ARG A 116 6.79 -12.79 -5.49
N ASP A 117 5.49 -12.94 -5.70
CA ASP A 117 4.47 -11.90 -5.44
C ASP A 117 4.78 -10.54 -6.08
N LYS A 118 5.38 -10.53 -7.28
CA LYS A 118 5.69 -9.29 -8.00
C LYS A 118 4.40 -8.65 -8.52
N LYS A 119 4.23 -7.36 -8.24
CA LYS A 119 3.06 -6.59 -8.68
C LYS A 119 3.49 -5.16 -9.00
N PHE A 120 3.05 -4.64 -10.14
CA PHE A 120 3.20 -3.24 -10.52
C PHE A 120 1.82 -2.64 -10.76
N GLU A 121 1.51 -1.52 -10.11
CA GLU A 121 0.18 -0.89 -10.16
C GLU A 121 0.27 0.61 -10.47
N PHE A 122 -0.71 1.08 -11.24
CA PHE A 122 -0.82 2.47 -11.67
C PHE A 122 -2.22 3.01 -11.33
N ILE A 123 -2.41 3.40 -10.07
CA ILE A 123 -3.75 3.65 -9.52
C ILE A 123 -4.46 4.78 -10.25
N GLY A 124 -5.73 4.53 -10.56
CA GLY A 124 -6.59 5.45 -11.28
C GLY A 124 -6.16 5.68 -12.72
N TYR A 125 -5.26 4.84 -13.27
CA TYR A 125 -4.67 4.99 -14.61
C TYR A 125 -4.06 6.39 -14.84
N TRP A 126 -3.61 7.04 -13.76
CA TRP A 126 -3.19 8.45 -13.77
C TRP A 126 -4.25 9.42 -14.34
N ASN A 127 -5.51 8.99 -14.33
CA ASN A 127 -6.61 9.63 -15.04
C ASN A 127 -7.27 10.73 -14.22
N GLY A 128 -6.55 11.24 -13.22
CA GLY A 128 -7.11 12.16 -12.28
C GLY A 128 -6.12 12.90 -11.36
N THR A 129 -6.60 13.83 -10.52
CA THR A 129 -5.95 14.71 -9.55
C THR A 129 -4.93 13.98 -8.71
N MET A 130 -5.16 12.71 -8.38
CA MET A 130 -4.14 11.85 -7.81
C MET A 130 -3.77 10.71 -8.76
N GLY A 131 -2.47 10.49 -8.92
CA GLY A 131 -1.90 9.32 -9.58
C GLY A 131 -0.83 8.67 -8.72
N ILE A 132 -0.75 7.34 -8.81
CA ILE A 132 0.22 6.54 -8.06
C ILE A 132 0.91 5.58 -9.02
N SER A 133 2.21 5.40 -8.82
CA SER A 133 2.99 4.32 -9.43
C SER A 133 3.59 3.50 -8.30
N SER A 134 3.26 2.22 -8.21
CA SER A 134 3.77 1.34 -7.15
C SER A 134 4.30 0.01 -7.69
N ALA A 135 5.23 -0.57 -6.94
CA ALA A 135 5.75 -1.90 -7.14
C ALA A 135 5.91 -2.58 -5.78
N SER A 136 5.51 -3.84 -5.70
CA SER A 136 5.80 -4.70 -4.57
C SER A 136 6.32 -6.04 -5.06
N ALA A 137 7.25 -6.62 -4.31
CA ALA A 137 7.77 -7.96 -4.60
C ALA A 137 8.39 -8.57 -3.34
N GLY A 138 8.36 -9.90 -3.28
CA GLY A 138 9.12 -10.69 -2.34
C GLY A 138 10.27 -11.43 -3.02
N PHE A 139 11.27 -11.83 -2.24
CA PHE A 139 12.25 -12.81 -2.68
C PHE A 139 12.56 -13.79 -1.55
N SER A 140 12.95 -15.02 -1.92
CA SER A 140 13.55 -15.98 -0.99
C SER A 140 14.99 -16.25 -1.37
N MET A 141 15.85 -16.51 -0.38
CA MET A 141 17.27 -16.78 -0.59
C MET A 141 17.82 -17.85 0.36
N ASP A 142 18.62 -18.74 -0.21
CA ASP A 142 19.45 -19.73 0.49
C ASP A 142 20.93 -19.50 0.17
N VAL A 143 21.82 -19.82 1.11
CA VAL A 143 23.29 -19.74 0.96
C VAL A 143 23.93 -21.03 1.47
N GLU A 144 24.24 -21.93 0.53
CA GLU A 144 24.69 -23.29 0.84
C GLU A 144 26.02 -23.34 1.59
N ALA A 145 27.00 -22.53 1.19
CA ALA A 145 28.34 -22.52 1.78
C ALA A 145 28.34 -22.30 3.31
N TYR A 146 27.32 -21.62 3.82
CA TYR A 146 27.13 -21.36 5.24
C TYR A 146 26.04 -22.23 5.90
N GLY A 147 25.35 -23.08 5.13
CA GLY A 147 24.22 -23.89 5.59
C GLY A 147 23.01 -23.04 6.00
N PHE A 148 22.88 -21.84 5.42
CA PHE A 148 21.83 -20.88 5.74
C PHE A 148 20.69 -21.02 4.73
N LYS A 149 19.45 -21.18 5.22
CA LYS A 149 18.27 -21.41 4.37
C LYS A 149 17.05 -20.65 4.87
N GLY A 150 16.14 -20.34 3.95
CA GLY A 150 14.80 -19.84 4.24
C GLY A 150 14.71 -18.34 4.51
N TRP A 151 15.66 -17.53 4.04
CA TRP A 151 15.49 -16.08 4.13
C TRP A 151 14.38 -15.62 3.20
N ILE A 152 13.54 -14.70 3.69
CA ILE A 152 12.47 -14.09 2.92
C ILE A 152 12.59 -12.58 3.10
N GLY A 153 12.77 -11.87 1.99
CA GLY A 153 12.69 -10.41 1.92
C GLY A 153 11.40 -9.98 1.23
N LYS A 154 10.84 -8.85 1.66
CA LYS A 154 9.72 -8.17 1.00
C LYS A 154 10.03 -6.69 0.91
N SER A 155 9.70 -6.07 -0.20
CA SER A 155 9.89 -4.64 -0.41
C SER A 155 8.73 -4.05 -1.20
N GLU A 156 8.49 -2.77 -0.95
CA GLU A 156 7.48 -1.96 -1.62
C GLU A 156 8.07 -0.60 -1.97
N LYS A 157 7.75 -0.12 -3.16
CA LYS A 157 8.10 1.19 -3.67
C LYS A 157 6.86 1.85 -4.25
N MET A 158 6.60 3.08 -3.88
CA MET A 158 5.43 3.84 -4.31
C MET A 158 5.80 5.30 -4.51
N VAL A 159 5.35 5.89 -5.62
CA VAL A 159 5.45 7.32 -5.89
C VAL A 159 4.04 7.83 -6.14
N MET A 160 3.71 8.95 -5.49
CA MET A 160 2.39 9.57 -5.57
C MET A 160 2.52 11.02 -6.00
N LEU A 161 1.60 11.44 -6.87
CA LEU A 161 1.45 12.80 -7.34
C LEU A 161 0.00 13.23 -7.12
N THR A 162 -0.19 14.38 -6.47
CA THR A 162 -1.53 14.92 -6.19
C THR A 162 -1.60 16.38 -6.62
N ILE A 163 -2.61 16.74 -7.41
CA ILE A 163 -2.99 18.10 -7.79
C ILE A 163 -4.08 18.54 -6.82
N PHE A 164 -4.00 19.77 -6.30
CA PHE A 164 -5.01 20.36 -5.42
C PHE A 164 -5.89 21.35 -6.21
N PRO A 165 -7.08 20.95 -6.68
CA PRO A 165 -7.85 21.78 -7.60
C PRO A 165 -8.28 23.12 -7.00
N ASP A 166 -8.55 23.15 -5.70
CA ASP A 166 -9.00 24.36 -4.98
C ASP A 166 -7.94 25.48 -4.95
N THR A 167 -6.69 25.15 -5.29
CA THR A 167 -5.58 26.09 -5.36
C THR A 167 -5.36 26.67 -6.76
N ILE A 168 -6.14 26.23 -7.76
CA ILE A 168 -6.00 26.68 -9.14
C ILE A 168 -6.42 28.15 -9.23
N ASN A 169 -5.50 29.00 -9.66
CA ASN A 169 -5.77 30.40 -9.99
C ASN A 169 -5.42 30.65 -11.46
N LYS A 170 -6.34 31.26 -12.21
CA LYS A 170 -6.23 31.54 -13.64
C LYS A 170 -6.10 33.05 -13.84
N ALA A 171 -5.06 33.49 -14.54
CA ALA A 171 -4.86 34.90 -14.87
C ALA A 171 -4.08 35.07 -16.17
N ASN A 172 -4.55 35.95 -17.07
CA ASN A 172 -3.81 36.40 -18.25
C ASN A 172 -3.18 35.25 -19.07
N ASN A 173 -3.98 34.27 -19.52
CA ASN A 173 -3.50 33.10 -20.28
C ASN A 173 -2.42 32.27 -19.53
N SER A 174 -2.44 32.30 -18.21
CA SER A 174 -1.60 31.47 -17.34
C SER A 174 -2.39 30.93 -16.18
N ALA A 175 -1.93 29.81 -15.62
CA ALA A 175 -2.47 29.27 -14.38
C ALA A 175 -1.37 29.01 -13.36
N THR A 176 -1.74 29.15 -12.09
CA THR A 176 -0.99 28.61 -10.98
C THR A 176 -1.80 27.55 -10.26
N LEU A 177 -1.14 26.54 -9.70
CA LEU A 177 -1.76 25.54 -8.84
C LEU A 177 -0.73 24.95 -7.89
N VAL A 178 -1.19 24.40 -6.78
CA VAL A 178 -0.37 23.61 -5.86
C VAL A 178 -0.51 22.13 -6.19
N PHE A 179 0.60 21.40 -6.16
CA PHE A 179 0.62 19.94 -6.23
C PHE A 179 1.60 19.38 -5.19
N SER A 180 1.46 18.11 -4.84
CA SER A 180 2.40 17.40 -3.97
C SER A 180 2.99 16.17 -4.66
N MET A 181 4.23 15.84 -4.30
CA MET A 181 4.93 14.66 -4.76
C MET A 181 5.60 13.93 -3.59
N LEU A 182 5.22 12.66 -3.40
CA LEU A 182 5.68 11.81 -2.30
C LEU A 182 6.28 10.50 -2.82
N ASP A 183 7.32 10.00 -2.15
CA ASP A 183 8.04 8.75 -2.43
C ASP A 183 8.09 7.88 -1.16
N ASN A 184 7.39 6.74 -1.18
CA ASN A 184 7.04 5.96 0.01
C ASN A 184 6.46 6.86 1.11
N GLY A 185 5.67 7.83 0.65
CA GLY A 185 5.07 8.88 1.44
C GLY A 185 6.02 9.99 1.88
N LYS A 186 7.34 9.79 1.85
CA LYS A 186 8.27 10.88 2.19
C LYS A 186 8.22 11.98 1.13
N PRO A 187 8.32 13.26 1.52
CA PRO A 187 8.45 14.38 0.58
C PRO A 187 9.52 14.14 -0.48
N VAL A 188 9.22 14.39 -1.74
CA VAL A 188 10.22 14.43 -2.82
C VAL A 188 10.72 15.87 -2.93
N PRO A 189 11.95 16.20 -2.48
CA PRO A 189 12.51 17.53 -2.67
C PRO A 189 13.16 17.67 -4.05
N ASN A 190 13.55 18.91 -4.40
CA ASN A 190 14.39 19.22 -5.56
C ASN A 190 13.83 18.79 -6.92
N LEU A 191 12.50 18.82 -7.06
CA LEU A 191 11.91 18.73 -8.40
C LEU A 191 12.34 19.97 -9.20
N THR A 192 12.64 19.77 -10.49
CA THR A 192 12.98 20.86 -11.41
C THR A 192 11.99 20.87 -12.57
N PRO A 193 11.80 21.99 -13.29
CA PRO A 193 10.91 22.04 -14.45
C PRO A 193 11.22 20.96 -15.50
N SER A 194 12.49 20.58 -15.67
CA SER A 194 12.92 19.52 -16.60
C SER A 194 12.41 18.11 -16.26
N LEU A 195 11.99 17.90 -15.00
CA LEU A 195 11.40 16.65 -14.51
C LEU A 195 9.87 16.65 -14.59
N LEU A 196 9.29 17.74 -15.09
CA LEU A 196 7.85 17.90 -15.27
C LEU A 196 7.52 17.99 -16.75
N LYS A 197 6.37 17.41 -17.11
CA LYS A 197 5.67 17.79 -18.34
C LYS A 197 4.26 18.19 -17.96
N VAL A 198 3.88 19.42 -18.30
CA VAL A 198 2.57 19.97 -18.05
C VAL A 198 1.86 20.07 -19.40
N TYR A 199 0.61 19.64 -19.43
CA TYR A 199 -0.27 19.80 -20.58
C TYR A 199 -1.50 20.56 -20.15
N ALA A 200 -1.89 21.55 -20.93
CA ALA A 200 -3.16 22.25 -20.80
C ALA A 200 -4.20 21.60 -21.71
N TRP A 201 -5.46 21.52 -21.27
CA TRP A 201 -6.56 21.10 -22.13
C TRP A 201 -6.91 22.23 -23.11
N ASN A 202 -7.03 21.88 -24.39
CA ASN A 202 -7.48 22.77 -25.46
C ASN A 202 -8.87 22.31 -25.90
N GLU A 203 -9.90 23.10 -25.57
CA GLU A 203 -11.29 22.71 -25.83
C GLU A 203 -11.61 22.72 -27.32
N SER A 204 -11.08 23.70 -28.05
CA SER A 204 -11.32 23.84 -29.49
C SER A 204 -10.86 22.62 -30.30
N LEU A 205 -9.82 21.93 -29.81
CA LEU A 205 -9.21 20.79 -30.48
C LEU A 205 -9.46 19.46 -29.74
N SER A 206 -10.21 19.48 -28.63
CA SER A 206 -10.47 18.33 -27.76
C SER A 206 -9.22 17.51 -27.45
N LYS A 207 -8.11 18.19 -27.12
CA LYS A 207 -6.81 17.54 -26.93
C LYS A 207 -5.97 18.21 -25.85
N TRP A 208 -4.95 17.49 -25.41
CA TRP A 208 -3.93 17.98 -24.49
C TRP A 208 -2.77 18.63 -25.25
N ASP A 209 -2.55 19.92 -25.05
CA ASP A 209 -1.42 20.66 -25.61
C ASP A 209 -0.34 20.88 -24.55
N PRO A 210 0.95 20.72 -24.87
CA PRO A 210 2.02 20.94 -23.90
C PRO A 210 2.10 22.43 -23.53
N ALA A 211 2.27 22.70 -22.23
CA ALA A 211 2.57 24.05 -21.77
C ALA A 211 3.96 24.48 -22.26
N ALA A 212 4.07 25.71 -22.75
CA ALA A 212 5.32 26.27 -23.28
C ALA A 212 6.22 26.80 -22.17
N SER A 213 5.63 27.42 -21.14
CA SER A 213 6.34 27.97 -19.99
C SER A 213 5.94 27.18 -18.74
N ILE A 214 6.93 26.69 -18.00
CA ILE A 214 6.73 25.94 -16.75
C ILE A 214 7.71 26.49 -15.72
N ASN A 215 7.18 27.00 -14.61
CA ASN A 215 7.95 27.38 -13.43
C ASN A 215 7.43 26.63 -12.21
N ILE A 216 8.33 26.27 -11.30
CA ILE A 216 7.95 25.64 -10.03
C ILE A 216 8.71 26.27 -8.86
N GLU A 217 8.00 26.40 -7.74
CA GLU A 217 8.55 26.84 -6.47
C GLU A 217 8.26 25.77 -5.42
N TYR A 218 9.28 25.41 -4.63
CA TYR A 218 9.13 24.41 -3.58
C TYR A 218 8.63 25.07 -2.29
N LEU A 219 7.47 24.64 -1.82
CA LEU A 219 6.81 25.19 -0.63
C LEU A 219 7.18 24.44 0.66
N GLY A 220 7.95 23.35 0.57
CA GLY A 220 8.25 22.47 1.69
C GLY A 220 7.29 21.27 1.77
N GLY A 221 7.65 20.25 2.56
CA GLY A 221 6.79 19.08 2.80
C GLY A 221 6.41 18.25 1.56
N GLY A 222 7.09 18.45 0.42
CA GLY A 222 6.75 17.77 -0.84
C GLY A 222 5.71 18.53 -1.68
N TYR A 223 5.32 19.73 -1.25
CA TYR A 223 4.40 20.61 -1.96
C TYR A 223 5.15 21.59 -2.87
N TYR A 224 4.55 21.88 -4.01
CA TYR A 224 5.10 22.75 -5.05
C TYR A 224 4.01 23.66 -5.59
N LEU A 225 4.34 24.94 -5.75
CA LEU A 225 3.55 25.86 -6.56
C LEU A 225 4.02 25.73 -8.01
N LEU A 226 3.11 25.33 -8.89
CA LEU A 226 3.31 25.27 -10.33
C LEU A 226 2.75 26.53 -10.97
N SER A 227 3.48 27.13 -11.89
CA SER A 227 2.98 28.18 -12.78
C SER A 227 3.23 27.77 -14.22
N PHE A 228 2.22 27.86 -15.09
CA PHE A 228 2.35 27.45 -16.47
C PHE A 228 1.47 28.24 -17.45
N SER A 229 1.89 28.26 -18.71
CA SER A 229 1.17 28.90 -19.83
C SER A 229 1.55 28.25 -21.16
N PRO A 230 0.72 28.38 -22.22
CA PRO A 230 -0.61 28.98 -22.24
C PRO A 230 -1.69 28.08 -21.61
N ILE A 231 -2.86 28.67 -21.31
CA ILE A 231 -4.07 27.94 -20.90
C ILE A 231 -5.26 28.38 -21.76
N ASP A 232 -6.24 27.51 -21.94
CA ASP A 232 -7.52 27.87 -22.57
C ASP A 232 -8.43 28.56 -21.52
N GLU A 233 -8.99 29.73 -21.84
CA GLU A 233 -9.87 30.48 -20.94
C GLU A 233 -11.28 29.88 -20.88
N ASP A 234 -11.72 29.18 -21.93
CA ASP A 234 -13.09 28.66 -22.04
C ASP A 234 -13.29 27.38 -21.22
N ARG A 235 -12.27 26.51 -21.18
CA ARG A 235 -12.28 25.31 -20.33
C ARG A 235 -10.88 24.95 -19.85
N PHE A 236 -10.66 25.09 -18.55
CA PHE A 236 -9.38 24.75 -17.97
C PHE A 236 -9.22 23.24 -17.82
N GLY A 237 -8.05 22.72 -18.15
CA GLY A 237 -7.63 21.40 -17.73
C GLY A 237 -6.12 21.36 -17.66
N VAL A 238 -5.60 20.56 -16.74
CA VAL A 238 -4.17 20.38 -16.52
C VAL A 238 -3.86 18.90 -16.36
N LYS A 239 -2.92 18.38 -17.14
CA LYS A 239 -2.32 17.06 -16.95
C LYS A 239 -0.85 17.27 -16.58
N LEU A 240 -0.49 16.83 -15.38
CA LEU A 240 0.84 16.93 -14.83
C LEU A 240 1.49 15.55 -14.83
N ARG A 241 2.61 15.41 -15.52
CA ARG A 241 3.49 14.25 -15.40
C ARG A 241 4.77 14.65 -14.70
N ALA A 242 5.13 13.92 -13.66
CA ALA A 242 6.33 14.14 -12.87
C ALA A 242 7.25 12.92 -12.90
N ILE A 243 8.56 13.18 -12.81
CA ILE A 243 9.62 12.17 -12.74
C ILE A 243 10.38 12.37 -11.44
N THR A 244 10.50 11.34 -10.60
CA THR A 244 11.27 11.48 -9.35
C THR A 244 12.74 11.77 -9.65
N PRO A 245 13.40 12.71 -8.93
CA PRO A 245 14.79 13.06 -9.20
C PRO A 245 15.77 11.88 -9.02
N LYS A 246 15.55 11.08 -7.97
CA LYS A 246 16.45 9.99 -7.57
C LYS A 246 16.29 8.75 -8.45
N ASP A 247 15.08 8.20 -8.49
CA ASP A 247 14.82 6.88 -9.09
C ASP A 247 14.23 6.98 -10.51
N ARG A 248 13.92 8.20 -10.98
CA ARG A 248 13.39 8.48 -12.31
C ARG A 248 12.03 7.82 -12.58
N ILE A 249 11.27 7.52 -11.54
CA ILE A 249 9.94 6.90 -11.62
C ILE A 249 8.95 7.93 -12.14
N ILE A 250 8.15 7.54 -13.11
CA ILE A 250 7.12 8.39 -13.72
C ILE A 250 5.81 8.21 -12.97
N VAL A 251 5.12 9.32 -12.72
CA VAL A 251 3.73 9.35 -12.24
C VAL A 251 3.01 10.51 -12.94
N SER A 252 1.72 10.35 -13.20
CA SER A 252 0.91 11.41 -13.82
C SER A 252 -0.39 11.60 -13.05
N ALA A 253 -0.89 12.83 -13.08
CA ALA A 253 -2.18 13.22 -12.56
C ALA A 253 -2.82 14.20 -13.54
N ARG A 254 -4.14 14.32 -13.55
CA ARG A 254 -4.86 15.30 -14.37
C ARG A 254 -6.10 15.85 -13.70
N TYR A 255 -6.45 17.08 -14.03
CA TYR A 255 -7.67 17.75 -13.62
C TYR A 255 -8.28 18.40 -14.85
N ILE A 256 -9.60 18.34 -15.02
CA ILE A 256 -10.30 19.10 -16.06
C ILE A 256 -11.49 19.80 -15.38
N GLU A 257 -11.63 21.09 -15.61
CA GLU A 257 -12.74 21.91 -15.13
C GLU A 257 -14.03 21.52 -15.86
N GLY A 258 -15.13 21.37 -15.12
CA GLY A 258 -16.44 21.01 -15.66
C GLY A 258 -16.58 19.53 -16.09
N ILE A 259 -15.51 18.84 -16.47
CA ILE A 259 -15.49 17.37 -16.39
C ILE A 259 -15.34 17.05 -14.92
N ARG A 260 -16.37 16.47 -14.31
CA ARG A 260 -16.40 16.15 -12.88
C ARG A 260 -15.42 15.01 -12.53
N SER A 261 -14.16 15.10 -12.93
CA SER A 261 -13.11 14.25 -12.41
C SER A 261 -12.84 14.71 -10.98
N GLN A 262 -13.38 13.93 -10.03
CA GLN A 262 -12.59 13.36 -8.93
C GLN A 262 -12.57 14.10 -7.59
N GLU A 263 -13.75 14.49 -7.16
CA GLU A 263 -14.18 14.03 -5.85
C GLU A 263 -15.01 12.76 -6.08
N ASP A 264 -14.35 11.62 -6.30
CA ASP A 264 -15.09 10.35 -6.45
C ASP A 264 -15.66 9.94 -5.09
N TRP A 265 -16.82 10.50 -4.75
CA TRP A 265 -17.65 10.06 -3.64
C TRP A 265 -18.36 8.74 -3.94
N GLY A 266 -18.27 8.26 -5.18
CA GLY A 266 -18.68 6.92 -5.59
C GLY A 266 -17.81 5.83 -5.01
N THR A 267 -16.56 6.12 -4.60
CA THR A 267 -15.71 5.16 -3.89
C THR A 267 -15.24 5.74 -2.56
N LEU A 268 -15.67 5.12 -1.46
CA LEU A 268 -15.27 5.50 -0.11
C LEU A 268 -14.34 4.46 0.49
N TYR A 269 -13.19 4.90 0.98
CA TYR A 269 -12.15 4.07 1.59
C TYR A 269 -12.22 4.21 3.10
N LEU A 270 -11.99 3.12 3.81
CA LEU A 270 -11.82 3.18 5.25
C LEU A 270 -10.46 3.82 5.57
N GLY A 271 -10.44 4.95 6.27
CA GLY A 271 -9.23 5.72 6.57
C GLY A 271 -9.32 6.56 7.85
N VAL A 272 -8.36 7.45 8.04
CA VAL A 272 -8.24 8.36 9.19
C VAL A 272 -7.87 9.75 8.67
N THR A 273 -8.40 10.81 9.28
CA THR A 273 -8.12 12.21 8.90
C THR A 273 -6.92 12.80 9.66
N GLU A 274 -6.33 13.88 9.12
CA GLU A 274 -5.16 14.59 9.67
C GLU A 274 -5.42 15.28 11.00
N ASP A 275 -6.55 15.98 11.08
CA ASP A 275 -6.81 16.94 12.14
C ASP A 275 -7.18 16.29 13.47
N GLU A 276 -7.51 15.00 13.46
CA GLU A 276 -7.97 14.31 14.66
C GLU A 276 -7.42 12.89 14.67
N ARG A 277 -6.32 12.70 15.41
CA ARG A 277 -5.50 11.46 15.46
C ARG A 277 -6.21 10.16 15.88
N ASN A 278 -7.54 10.02 15.80
CA ASN A 278 -8.28 8.79 16.13
C ASN A 278 -9.70 8.64 15.51
N TYR A 279 -10.19 9.52 14.63
CA TYR A 279 -11.51 9.29 14.03
C TYR A 279 -11.40 8.48 12.74
N GLU A 280 -11.75 7.20 12.86
CA GLU A 280 -11.98 6.29 11.76
C GLU A 280 -13.11 6.89 10.90
N GLN A 281 -12.91 7.03 9.59
CA GLN A 281 -13.89 7.60 8.66
C GLN A 281 -13.90 6.87 7.31
N LEU A 282 -15.03 6.99 6.59
CA LEU A 282 -15.15 6.63 5.19
C LEU A 282 -14.79 7.83 4.32
N LEU A 283 -13.61 7.80 3.71
CA LEU A 283 -13.07 8.94 2.98
C LEU A 283 -13.06 8.67 1.48
N PRO A 284 -13.55 9.60 0.64
CA PRO A 284 -13.26 9.52 -0.78
C PRO A 284 -11.74 9.59 -0.98
N ASN A 285 -11.26 9.01 -2.08
CA ASN A 285 -9.82 8.80 -2.31
C ASN A 285 -8.96 10.07 -2.14
N HIS A 286 -9.51 11.23 -2.48
CA HIS A 286 -8.83 12.53 -2.39
C HIS A 286 -8.71 13.08 -0.96
N LEU A 287 -9.54 12.61 -0.01
CA LEU A 287 -9.49 12.99 1.41
C LEU A 287 -8.70 12.00 2.27
N LEU A 288 -8.15 10.93 1.67
CA LEU A 288 -7.30 10.00 2.40
C LEU A 288 -5.98 10.69 2.78
N TRP A 289 -5.86 11.06 4.05
CA TRP A 289 -4.60 11.55 4.60
C TRP A 289 -3.58 10.42 4.77
N TRP A 290 -2.29 10.76 4.62
CA TRP A 290 -1.19 9.81 4.71
C TRP A 290 -0.59 9.77 6.13
N ASN A 291 -0.53 8.59 6.73
CA ASN A 291 0.42 8.25 7.81
C ASN A 291 1.03 6.86 7.51
N PRO A 292 2.34 6.63 7.71
CA PRO A 292 3.09 5.54 7.10
C PRO A 292 2.93 4.22 7.85
N GLY A 293 2.67 3.15 7.10
CA GLY A 293 2.81 1.77 7.56
C GLY A 293 1.60 0.91 7.17
N PRO A 294 1.73 -0.04 6.23
CA PRO A 294 0.62 -0.86 5.72
C PRO A 294 -0.01 -1.83 6.73
N ARG A 295 0.31 -1.74 8.04
CA ARG A 295 -0.07 -2.76 9.04
C ARG A 295 -0.36 -2.25 10.46
N GLN A 296 -0.33 -0.94 10.74
CA GLN A 296 -0.43 -0.47 12.13
C GLN A 296 -1.78 0.11 12.54
N VAL A 297 -2.70 0.35 11.61
CA VAL A 297 -4.02 0.85 11.96
C VAL A 297 -5.09 -0.04 11.36
N THR A 298 -5.78 -0.76 12.24
CA THR A 298 -6.85 -1.70 11.90
C THR A 298 -8.11 -1.29 12.62
N TRP A 299 -9.23 -1.33 11.94
CA TRP A 299 -10.53 -1.27 12.58
C TRP A 299 -10.77 -2.59 13.33
N VAL A 300 -10.75 -2.54 14.66
CA VAL A 300 -10.85 -3.76 15.49
C VAL A 300 -12.29 -3.96 15.96
N ILE A 301 -12.88 -5.07 15.53
CA ILE A 301 -14.18 -5.57 15.97
C ILE A 301 -13.93 -6.79 16.85
N SER A 302 -14.47 -6.81 18.06
CA SER A 302 -14.15 -7.86 19.05
C SER A 302 -15.37 -8.22 19.87
N LYS A 303 -15.29 -9.27 20.70
CA LYS A 303 -16.35 -9.61 21.65
C LYS A 303 -16.84 -8.43 22.51
N ALA A 304 -15.92 -7.56 22.94
CA ALA A 304 -16.25 -6.41 23.78
C ALA A 304 -16.98 -5.30 23.01
N HIS A 305 -16.74 -5.23 21.69
CA HIS A 305 -17.32 -4.25 20.78
C HIS A 305 -17.74 -5.00 19.50
N PRO A 306 -18.81 -5.80 19.56
CA PRO A 306 -19.18 -6.70 18.47
C PRO A 306 -19.72 -5.93 17.26
N THR A 307 -20.21 -4.71 17.48
CA THR A 307 -20.63 -3.80 16.41
C THR A 307 -19.70 -2.61 16.38
N ARG A 308 -19.21 -2.28 15.18
CA ARG A 308 -18.48 -1.04 14.90
C ARG A 308 -19.14 -0.33 13.73
N GLU A 309 -19.10 0.99 13.78
CA GLU A 309 -19.66 1.85 12.76
C GLU A 309 -18.69 2.99 12.45
N VAL A 310 -18.62 3.36 11.17
CA VAL A 310 -17.76 4.42 10.66
C VAL A 310 -18.52 5.25 9.63
N SER A 311 -18.36 6.57 9.69
CA SER A 311 -19.09 7.50 8.83
C SER A 311 -18.16 8.24 7.88
N SER A 312 -18.70 8.69 6.74
CA SER A 312 -18.03 9.65 5.88
C SER A 312 -18.15 11.08 6.45
N PRO A 313 -17.37 12.03 5.93
CA PRO A 313 -17.75 13.43 6.00
C PRO A 313 -19.08 13.66 5.26
N THR A 314 -19.72 14.80 5.53
CA THR A 314 -20.91 15.23 4.79
C THR A 314 -20.57 15.40 3.32
N ILE A 315 -21.37 14.79 2.44
CA ILE A 315 -21.25 14.96 0.99
C ILE A 315 -21.43 16.46 0.67
N PRO A 316 -20.48 17.11 -0.03
CA PRO A 316 -20.52 18.55 -0.29
C PRO A 316 -21.79 18.99 -1.03
N GLU A 317 -22.17 20.26 -0.86
CA GLU A 317 -23.30 20.85 -1.58
C GLU A 317 -23.11 20.74 -3.10
N GLY A 318 -24.19 20.44 -3.83
CA GLY A 318 -24.15 20.24 -5.29
C GLY A 318 -23.57 18.90 -5.75
N ARG A 319 -23.15 18.02 -4.84
CA ARG A 319 -22.72 16.64 -5.14
C ARG A 319 -23.87 15.65 -4.96
N VAL A 320 -23.99 14.72 -5.89
CA VAL A 320 -24.91 13.58 -5.80
C VAL A 320 -24.17 12.31 -6.19
N ILE A 321 -24.42 11.19 -5.49
CA ILE A 321 -23.84 9.90 -5.84
C ILE A 321 -24.91 9.07 -6.54
N ASN A 322 -24.71 8.81 -7.83
CA ASN A 322 -25.56 7.88 -8.58
C ASN A 322 -25.12 6.46 -8.25
N THR A 323 -25.92 5.77 -7.47
CA THR A 323 -25.60 4.44 -6.99
C THR A 323 -25.76 3.38 -8.09
N SER A 324 -24.84 2.40 -8.12
CA SER A 324 -24.87 1.24 -9.02
C SER A 324 -26.03 0.31 -8.68
N ASN A 325 -26.33 -0.66 -9.56
CA ASN A 325 -27.31 -1.70 -9.24
C ASN A 325 -26.82 -2.66 -8.14
N ASN A 326 -25.50 -2.83 -8.04
CA ASN A 326 -24.85 -3.66 -7.04
C ASN A 326 -23.78 -2.85 -6.32
N ILE A 327 -23.84 -2.83 -5.00
CA ILE A 327 -22.82 -2.21 -4.16
C ILE A 327 -21.68 -3.22 -3.99
N ASN A 328 -20.45 -2.79 -4.29
CA ASN A 328 -19.26 -3.61 -4.08
C ASN A 328 -18.53 -3.14 -2.82
N ILE A 329 -18.48 -4.02 -1.83
CA ILE A 329 -17.77 -3.81 -0.57
C ILE A 329 -16.55 -4.71 -0.60
N THR A 330 -15.37 -4.13 -0.62
CA THR A 330 -14.10 -4.86 -0.48
C THR A 330 -13.58 -4.64 0.93
N LEU A 331 -13.36 -5.71 1.67
CA LEU A 331 -12.73 -5.67 2.99
C LEU A 331 -11.43 -6.48 2.96
N TYR A 332 -10.34 -5.89 3.41
CA TYR A 332 -9.13 -6.66 3.74
C TYR A 332 -9.16 -6.95 5.24
N VAL A 333 -9.25 -8.23 5.59
CA VAL A 333 -9.51 -8.64 6.97
C VAL A 333 -8.47 -9.64 7.46
N GLN A 334 -8.21 -9.58 8.77
CA GLN A 334 -7.40 -10.55 9.49
C GLN A 334 -8.17 -11.04 10.71
N PRO A 335 -8.78 -12.24 10.65
CA PRO A 335 -9.44 -12.84 11.81
C PRO A 335 -8.40 -13.30 12.85
N SER A 336 -8.76 -13.20 14.12
CA SER A 336 -7.97 -13.67 15.26
C SER A 336 -8.87 -14.48 16.19
N PRO A 337 -8.62 -15.80 16.38
CA PRO A 337 -7.52 -16.57 15.80
C PRO A 337 -7.65 -16.81 14.27
N PRO A 338 -6.54 -16.84 13.50
CA PRO A 338 -6.57 -16.84 12.02
C PRO A 338 -7.03 -18.17 11.39
N ASN A 339 -7.12 -19.24 12.18
CA ASN A 339 -7.40 -20.60 11.71
C ASN A 339 -8.87 -21.01 11.82
N LYS A 340 -9.77 -20.09 12.16
CA LYS A 340 -11.20 -20.35 12.27
C LYS A 340 -11.99 -19.34 11.42
N PRO A 341 -13.05 -19.77 10.72
CA PRO A 341 -13.90 -18.86 9.97
C PRO A 341 -14.65 -17.94 10.92
N VAL A 342 -15.02 -16.75 10.45
CA VAL A 342 -15.76 -15.74 11.23
C VAL A 342 -16.96 -15.27 10.43
N THR A 343 -18.10 -15.12 11.08
CA THR A 343 -19.34 -14.65 10.48
C THR A 343 -19.60 -13.20 10.86
N ILE A 344 -19.89 -12.36 9.87
CA ILE A 344 -20.22 -10.95 10.07
C ILE A 344 -21.52 -10.54 9.38
N ASN A 345 -22.18 -9.53 9.91
CA ASN A 345 -23.20 -8.77 9.20
C ASN A 345 -22.60 -7.42 8.77
N ILE A 346 -22.99 -6.96 7.58
CA ILE A 346 -22.52 -5.69 7.02
C ILE A 346 -23.74 -4.89 6.60
N LYS A 347 -23.76 -3.62 6.98
CA LYS A 347 -24.79 -2.67 6.56
C LYS A 347 -24.12 -1.39 6.06
N VAL A 348 -24.45 -1.00 4.83
CA VAL A 348 -24.12 0.29 4.25
C VAL A 348 -25.41 1.09 4.13
N TYR A 349 -25.41 2.30 4.67
CA TYR A 349 -26.56 3.19 4.63
C TYR A 349 -26.09 4.64 4.57
N PHE A 350 -26.98 5.57 4.26
CA PHE A 350 -26.69 6.99 4.44
C PHE A 350 -27.77 7.66 5.28
N LYS A 351 -27.40 8.75 5.96
CA LYS A 351 -28.35 9.64 6.63
C LYS A 351 -28.45 10.93 5.85
N TYR A 352 -29.68 11.39 5.61
CA TYR A 352 -29.98 12.72 5.09
C TYR A 352 -30.92 13.41 6.08
N GLY A 353 -30.39 14.40 6.80
CA GLY A 353 -31.02 14.91 8.02
C GLY A 353 -31.06 13.84 9.11
N VAL A 354 -32.26 13.53 9.63
CA VAL A 354 -32.47 12.52 10.69
C VAL A 354 -32.86 11.14 10.15
N THR A 355 -33.15 11.03 8.85
CA THR A 355 -33.66 9.81 8.24
C THR A 355 -32.52 8.93 7.75
N GLU A 356 -32.60 7.63 8.07
CA GLU A 356 -31.67 6.60 7.61
C GLU A 356 -32.21 5.90 6.36
N TYR A 357 -31.36 5.74 5.35
CA TYR A 357 -31.70 5.08 4.09
C TYR A 357 -30.74 3.91 3.84
N PRO A 358 -31.22 2.66 3.85
CA PRO A 358 -30.37 1.50 3.60
C PRO A 358 -29.93 1.47 2.13
N VAL A 359 -28.64 1.24 1.89
CA VAL A 359 -28.05 1.09 0.54
C VAL A 359 -27.75 -0.38 0.27
N ALA A 360 -27.15 -1.07 1.23
CA ALA A 360 -26.78 -2.47 1.12
C ALA A 360 -26.80 -3.14 2.49
N GLU A 361 -27.27 -4.38 2.56
CA GLU A 361 -27.27 -5.18 3.77
C GLU A 361 -26.88 -6.62 3.43
N VAL A 362 -25.97 -7.20 4.20
CA VAL A 362 -25.51 -8.58 4.06
C VAL A 362 -25.49 -9.21 5.44
N ASN A 363 -26.32 -10.21 5.64
CA ASN A 363 -26.45 -10.92 6.91
C ASN A 363 -25.78 -12.30 6.81
N GLY A 364 -24.97 -12.64 7.81
CA GLY A 364 -24.31 -13.95 7.88
C GLY A 364 -23.18 -14.17 6.87
N TYR A 365 -22.48 -13.12 6.44
CA TYR A 365 -21.34 -13.26 5.53
C TYR A 365 -20.18 -13.99 6.23
N ARG A 366 -19.75 -15.10 5.63
CA ARG A 366 -18.69 -15.94 6.18
C ARG A 366 -17.33 -15.54 5.62
N ILE A 367 -16.45 -15.10 6.51
CA ILE A 367 -15.02 -14.89 6.28
C ILE A 367 -14.30 -16.21 6.56
N ASP A 368 -13.74 -16.83 5.52
CA ASP A 368 -12.95 -18.05 5.66
C ASP A 368 -11.60 -17.81 6.37
N LYS A 369 -10.81 -18.87 6.58
CA LYS A 369 -9.57 -18.82 7.36
C LYS A 369 -8.50 -17.97 6.66
N GLY A 370 -7.66 -17.31 7.45
CA GLY A 370 -6.51 -16.54 6.97
C GLY A 370 -6.78 -15.05 6.77
N GLU A 371 -5.70 -14.31 6.54
CA GLU A 371 -5.72 -12.89 6.18
C GLU A 371 -5.94 -12.76 4.66
N GLY A 372 -6.80 -11.82 4.22
CA GLY A 372 -7.01 -11.60 2.79
C GLY A 372 -8.13 -10.62 2.43
N TYR A 373 -8.35 -10.48 1.12
CA TYR A 373 -9.43 -9.66 0.55
C TYR A 373 -10.72 -10.47 0.44
N TYR A 374 -11.83 -9.84 0.85
CA TYR A 374 -13.18 -10.35 0.70
C TYR A 374 -14.00 -9.34 -0.08
N ILE A 375 -14.45 -9.74 -1.27
CA ILE A 375 -15.25 -8.92 -2.16
C ILE A 375 -16.70 -9.35 -2.01
N ILE A 376 -17.55 -8.40 -1.63
CA ILE A 376 -18.95 -8.61 -1.30
C ILE A 376 -19.77 -7.77 -2.25
N ILE A 377 -20.50 -8.45 -3.13
CA ILE A 377 -21.37 -7.81 -4.11
C ILE A 377 -22.80 -8.06 -3.65
N THR A 378 -23.54 -7.00 -3.37
CA THR A 378 -24.92 -7.10 -2.87
C THR A 378 -25.84 -6.15 -3.65
N PRO A 379 -27.11 -6.53 -3.88
CA PRO A 379 -28.08 -5.65 -4.53
C PRO A 379 -28.20 -4.32 -3.80
N ASN A 380 -28.39 -3.26 -4.57
CA ASN A 380 -28.65 -1.94 -4.01
C ASN A 380 -30.11 -1.84 -3.54
N LEU A 381 -30.33 -2.00 -2.24
CA LEU A 381 -31.63 -1.94 -1.59
C LEU A 381 -32.29 -0.56 -1.73
N TYR A 382 -31.50 0.50 -1.94
CA TYR A 382 -32.01 1.86 -2.09
C TYR A 382 -32.74 2.08 -3.42
N LYS A 383 -32.47 1.27 -4.45
CA LYS A 383 -33.21 1.37 -5.72
C LYS A 383 -34.64 0.84 -5.63
N ASP A 384 -34.94 0.01 -4.63
CA ASP A 384 -36.25 -0.65 -4.53
C ASP A 384 -37.21 0.08 -3.56
N VAL A 385 -36.73 1.07 -2.80
CA VAL A 385 -37.49 1.69 -1.70
C VAL A 385 -37.62 3.21 -1.88
N ASN A 386 -38.84 3.66 -2.22
CA ASN A 386 -39.40 5.02 -2.25
C ASN A 386 -39.44 5.79 -3.59
N ALA A 387 -40.67 6.05 -4.05
CA ALA A 387 -41.03 6.82 -5.25
C ALA A 387 -40.90 8.36 -5.12
N GLY A 388 -40.14 8.89 -4.14
CA GLY A 388 -40.17 10.32 -3.79
C GLY A 388 -38.85 11.10 -3.92
N ALA A 389 -37.69 10.44 -3.87
CA ALA A 389 -36.39 11.12 -3.73
C ALA A 389 -35.44 10.97 -4.94
N GLY A 390 -35.92 10.40 -6.06
CA GLY A 390 -35.07 10.03 -7.19
C GLY A 390 -34.38 8.69 -6.94
N PHE A 391 -34.69 7.70 -7.76
CA PHE A 391 -34.19 6.34 -7.59
C PHE A 391 -32.67 6.29 -7.68
N GLY A 392 -32.02 5.64 -6.69
CA GLY A 392 -30.60 5.34 -6.76
C GLY A 392 -29.67 6.55 -6.65
N VAL A 393 -30.09 7.65 -6.03
CA VAL A 393 -29.25 8.85 -5.83
C VAL A 393 -29.05 9.15 -4.35
N ILE A 394 -27.80 9.24 -3.89
CA ILE A 394 -27.48 9.78 -2.54
C ILE A 394 -27.33 11.31 -2.68
N PRO A 395 -28.17 12.12 -2.03
CA PRO A 395 -28.15 13.57 -2.19
C PRO A 395 -26.98 14.24 -1.47
N SER A 396 -26.63 15.46 -1.91
CA SER A 396 -25.69 16.35 -1.20
C SER A 396 -26.16 16.59 0.23
N GLY A 397 -25.24 16.76 1.17
CA GLY A 397 -25.55 16.89 2.59
C GLY A 397 -25.76 15.56 3.31
N SER A 398 -25.71 14.42 2.60
CA SER A 398 -25.79 13.11 3.23
C SER A 398 -24.48 12.69 3.90
N ILE A 399 -24.56 11.81 4.88
CA ILE A 399 -23.42 11.14 5.50
C ILE A 399 -23.57 9.64 5.26
N VAL A 400 -22.56 9.00 4.67
CA VAL A 400 -22.55 7.54 4.41
C VAL A 400 -21.97 6.82 5.61
N TYR A 401 -22.53 5.68 5.97
CA TYR A 401 -22.11 4.85 7.09
C TYR A 401 -21.82 3.42 6.62
N LEU A 402 -20.78 2.83 7.20
CA LEU A 402 -20.49 1.41 7.16
C LEU A 402 -20.59 0.87 8.58
N ARG A 403 -21.49 -0.08 8.79
CA ARG A 403 -21.60 -0.83 10.03
C ARG A 403 -21.20 -2.28 9.77
N VAL A 404 -20.32 -2.79 10.61
CA VAL A 404 -19.94 -4.21 10.61
C VAL A 404 -20.20 -4.78 12.00
N GLU A 405 -20.90 -5.90 12.03
CA GLU A 405 -21.26 -6.63 13.25
C GLU A 405 -20.66 -8.02 13.21
N LEU A 406 -19.98 -8.41 14.28
CA LEU A 406 -19.41 -9.72 14.51
C LEU A 406 -20.46 -10.63 15.14
N VAL A 407 -20.92 -11.64 14.38
CA VAL A 407 -21.85 -12.67 14.87
C VAL A 407 -21.13 -13.67 15.76
N ASP A 408 -19.91 -14.03 15.38
CA ASP A 408 -19.05 -14.97 16.10
C ASP A 408 -18.29 -14.28 17.25
N LEU A 409 -18.97 -14.10 18.40
CA LEU A 409 -18.45 -13.41 19.60
C LEU A 409 -17.19 -14.03 20.24
N TRP A 410 -16.65 -15.12 19.69
CA TRP A 410 -15.40 -15.73 20.14
C TRP A 410 -14.16 -15.19 19.38
N ALA A 411 -14.36 -14.43 18.30
CA ALA A 411 -13.29 -13.92 17.44
C ALA A 411 -12.99 -12.43 17.68
N THR A 412 -11.87 -11.98 17.12
CA THR A 412 -11.57 -10.58 16.85
C THR A 412 -11.30 -10.43 15.36
N LEU A 413 -11.85 -9.40 14.73
CA LEU A 413 -11.66 -9.09 13.32
C LEU A 413 -10.91 -7.78 13.20
N HIS A 414 -9.79 -7.80 12.50
CA HIS A 414 -9.05 -6.60 12.12
C HIS A 414 -9.38 -6.29 10.66
N ILE A 415 -9.98 -5.13 10.40
CA ILE A 415 -10.20 -4.65 9.02
C ILE A 415 -9.11 -3.61 8.72
N ILE A 416 -8.33 -3.84 7.67
CA ILE A 416 -7.19 -2.99 7.33
C ILE A 416 -7.69 -1.79 6.51
N TYR A 417 -7.29 -0.61 6.95
CA TYR A 417 -7.59 0.66 6.26
C TYR A 417 -7.00 0.69 4.86
N ARG A 418 -7.57 1.52 3.98
CA ARG A 418 -7.19 1.77 2.58
C ARG A 418 -7.35 0.58 1.63
N GLU A 419 -7.10 -0.62 2.10
CA GLU A 419 -7.40 -1.88 1.40
C GLU A 419 -8.89 -2.20 1.42
N SER A 420 -9.60 -1.61 2.38
CA SER A 420 -11.06 -1.74 2.51
C SER A 420 -11.77 -0.51 1.93
N LYS A 421 -12.73 -0.75 1.04
CA LYS A 421 -13.48 0.28 0.31
C LYS A 421 -14.90 -0.14 -0.03
N ILE A 422 -15.76 0.85 -0.26
CA ILE A 422 -17.13 0.70 -0.76
C ILE A 422 -17.21 1.44 -2.08
N ILE A 423 -17.63 0.73 -3.12
CA ILE A 423 -17.93 1.29 -4.43
C ILE A 423 -19.45 1.38 -4.52
N LEU A 424 -19.94 2.62 -4.40
CA LEU A 424 -21.34 3.00 -4.43
C LEU A 424 -21.86 3.23 -5.84
N SER A 425 -21.02 3.69 -6.77
CA SER A 425 -21.41 4.00 -8.15
C SER A 425 -20.71 3.12 -9.18
N ASP A 426 -21.33 2.91 -10.33
CA ASP A 426 -20.63 2.30 -11.45
C ASP A 426 -19.49 3.23 -11.88
N PRO A 427 -18.33 2.69 -12.30
CA PRO A 427 -17.27 3.52 -12.85
C PRO A 427 -17.85 4.32 -14.03
N PRO A 428 -17.47 5.60 -14.20
CA PRO A 428 -17.93 6.39 -15.34
C PRO A 428 -17.63 5.59 -16.61
N GLN A 429 -18.67 5.28 -17.39
CA GLN A 429 -18.48 4.66 -18.70
C GLN A 429 -17.73 5.70 -19.55
N THR A 430 -16.46 5.39 -19.84
CA THR A 430 -15.54 6.24 -20.60
C THR A 430 -15.90 6.32 -22.07
#